data_AF-A0AB73KJY3-F1
#
_entry.id   AF-A0AB73KJY3-F1
#
_cell.length_a   1.000
_cell.length_b   1.000
_cell.length_c   1.000
_cell.angle_alpha   90.00
_cell.angle_beta   90.00
_cell.angle_gamma   90.00
#
_symmetry.space_group_name_H-M   'P 1'
#
loop_
_entity.id
_entity.type
_entity.pdbx_description
1 polymer ?
#
loop_
_entity_poly.entity_id
_entity_poly.type
_entity_poly.pdbx_seq_one_letter_code
_entity_poly.pdbx_strand_id
1 'polypeptide(L)'
;MPDGVSGVLVQRISARPEGPLDVSLLPANTPGLPLGRIRLHWEPASHAGWNVTAHLGLATTEVLLASWPAAPDDWPRLVRPTVYEVIGLCAALSVATAALNLSNRLAEL
;
A
#
# COMPACT_ATOMS: atom_id res chain seq x y z
N MET A 1 17.03 -1.54 -2.28
CA MET A 1 16.33 -0.99 -3.47
C MET A 1 17.33 -0.77 -4.60
N PRO A 2 16.95 -0.93 -5.89
CA PRO A 2 17.77 -0.50 -7.02
C PRO A 2 17.91 1.03 -7.05
N ASP A 3 19.02 1.53 -7.59
CA ASP A 3 19.25 2.97 -7.74
C ASP A 3 18.15 3.62 -8.63
N GLY A 4 17.62 4.77 -8.19
CA GLY A 4 16.58 5.52 -8.92
C GLY A 4 15.12 5.07 -8.67
N VAL A 5 14.91 4.13 -7.75
CA VAL A 5 13.58 3.63 -7.34
C VAL A 5 13.27 4.12 -5.93
N SER A 6 12.13 4.81 -5.74
CA SER A 6 11.72 5.27 -4.41
C SER A 6 11.02 4.16 -3.60
N GLY A 7 10.51 3.13 -4.28
CA GLY A 7 9.90 1.95 -3.69
C GLY A 7 9.16 1.17 -4.75
N VAL A 8 8.29 0.26 -4.33
CA VAL A 8 7.39 -0.45 -5.24
C VAL A 8 5.94 -0.15 -4.88
N LEU A 9 5.12 0.03 -5.90
CA LEU A 9 3.69 0.20 -5.76
C LEU A 9 3.01 -1.17 -5.72
N VAL A 10 2.18 -1.41 -4.72
CA VAL A 10 1.36 -2.61 -4.64
C VAL A 10 0.20 -2.49 -5.62
N GLN A 11 0.20 -3.35 -6.64
CA GLN A 11 -0.83 -3.37 -7.68
C GLN A 11 -2.00 -4.26 -7.27
N ARG A 12 -1.68 -5.50 -6.89
CA ARG A 12 -2.65 -6.52 -6.53
C ARG A 12 -2.09 -7.41 -5.43
N ILE A 13 -2.98 -7.83 -4.54
CA ILE A 13 -2.70 -8.88 -3.58
C ILE A 13 -3.65 -10.02 -3.85
N SER A 14 -3.10 -11.21 -4.12
CA SER A 14 -3.91 -12.42 -4.18
C SER A 14 -4.62 -12.64 -2.85
N ALA A 15 -5.90 -13.01 -2.85
CA ALA A 15 -6.64 -13.32 -1.61
C ALA A 15 -6.12 -14.58 -0.90
N ARG A 16 -5.32 -15.42 -1.59
CA ARG A 16 -4.74 -16.64 -1.00
C ARG A 16 -3.64 -16.28 0.00
N PRO A 17 -3.58 -16.91 1.20
CA PRO A 17 -2.58 -16.63 2.23
C PRO A 17 -1.12 -16.60 1.74
N GLU A 18 -0.79 -17.47 0.77
CA GLU A 18 0.53 -17.63 0.15
C GLU A 18 0.57 -17.14 -1.31
N GLY A 19 -0.43 -16.35 -1.71
CA GLY A 19 -0.53 -15.85 -3.07
C GLY A 19 0.44 -14.69 -3.33
N PRO A 20 0.81 -14.46 -4.60
CA PRO A 20 1.79 -13.45 -4.95
C PRO A 20 1.32 -12.03 -4.58
N LEU A 21 2.29 -11.22 -4.19
CA LEU A 21 2.19 -9.77 -4.08
C LEU A 21 2.66 -9.18 -5.42
N ASP A 22 1.72 -8.67 -6.22
CA ASP A 22 2.04 -8.06 -7.50
C ASP A 22 2.45 -6.61 -7.28
N VAL A 23 3.69 -6.28 -7.69
CA VAL A 23 4.31 -4.98 -7.44
C VAL A 23 4.89 -4.41 -8.72
N SER A 24 4.77 -3.09 -8.89
CA SER A 24 5.44 -2.36 -9.96
C SER A 24 6.45 -1.38 -9.35
N LEU A 25 7.63 -1.26 -9.96
CA LEU A 25 8.62 -0.27 -9.54
C LEU A 25 8.04 1.14 -9.60
N LEU A 26 8.29 1.93 -8.56
CA LEU A 26 7.91 3.35 -8.50
C LEU A 26 9.15 4.22 -8.75
N PRO A 27 9.19 4.97 -9.86
CA PRO A 27 10.29 5.91 -10.12
C PRO A 27 10.46 6.91 -8.98
N ALA A 28 11.70 7.29 -8.67
CA ALA A 28 12.00 8.21 -7.56
C ALA A 28 11.28 9.56 -7.67
N ASN A 29 10.95 10.00 -8.88
CA ASN A 29 10.30 11.29 -9.15
C ASN A 29 8.76 11.21 -9.21
N THR A 30 8.15 10.15 -8.68
CA THR A 30 6.69 10.00 -8.75
C THR A 30 6.00 10.99 -7.79
N PRO A 31 5.12 11.89 -8.29
CA PRO A 31 4.46 12.88 -7.46
C PRO A 31 3.34 12.25 -6.63
N GLY A 32 3.62 11.96 -5.35
CA GLY A 32 2.66 11.44 -4.37
C GLY A 32 2.03 10.09 -4.74
N LEU A 33 1.37 9.46 -3.77
CA LEU A 33 0.61 8.23 -4.02
C LEU A 33 -0.86 8.53 -4.27
N PRO A 34 -1.49 7.88 -5.27
CA PRO A 34 -2.93 7.93 -5.42
C PRO A 34 -3.65 7.41 -4.17
N LEU A 35 -4.86 7.93 -3.90
CA LEU A 35 -5.69 7.50 -2.78
C LEU A 35 -5.89 5.97 -2.77
N GLY A 36 -5.63 5.34 -1.62
CA GLY A 36 -5.79 3.90 -1.42
C GLY A 36 -4.69 3.04 -2.02
N ARG A 37 -3.64 3.65 -2.60
CA ARG A 37 -2.46 2.93 -3.09
C ARG A 37 -1.38 2.85 -2.01
N ILE A 38 -0.65 1.73 -2.01
CA ILE A 38 0.38 1.46 -1.03
C ILE A 38 1.74 1.37 -1.72
N ARG A 39 2.70 2.15 -1.22
CA ARG A 39 4.12 2.02 -1.56
C ARG A 39 4.81 1.19 -0.49
N LEU A 40 5.53 0.16 -0.91
CA LEU A 40 6.46 -0.57 -0.08
C LEU A 40 7.87 -0.10 -0.38
N HIS A 41 8.65 0.13 0.67
CA HIS A 41 10.06 0.44 0.58
C HIS A 41 10.80 -0.55 1.49
N TRP A 42 11.97 -1.00 1.05
CA TRP A 42 12.83 -1.83 1.89
C TRP A 42 14.30 -1.58 1.64
N GLU A 43 15.05 -1.67 2.73
CA GLU A 43 16.49 -1.53 2.79
C GLU A 43 17.09 -2.61 3.71
N PRO A 44 18.35 -3.01 3.50
CA PRO A 44 19.03 -3.92 4.42
C PRO A 44 19.07 -3.33 5.84
N ALA A 45 18.73 -4.15 6.84
CA ALA A 45 18.88 -3.76 8.23
C ALA A 45 20.36 -3.85 8.67
N SER A 46 20.73 -3.14 9.72
CA SER A 46 22.13 -3.01 10.19
C SER A 46 22.77 -4.32 10.66
N HIS A 47 21.99 -5.33 11.02
CA HIS A 47 22.49 -6.63 11.48
C HIS A 47 22.09 -7.77 10.55
N ALA A 48 20.79 -8.01 10.39
CA ALA A 48 20.23 -9.05 9.53
C ALA A 48 18.80 -8.68 9.12
N GLY A 49 18.40 -9.16 7.93
CA GLY A 49 17.06 -8.92 7.40
C GLY A 49 16.88 -7.53 6.80
N TRP A 50 15.65 -7.04 6.86
CA TRP A 50 15.19 -5.88 6.09
C TRP A 50 14.43 -4.90 6.96
N ASN A 51 14.71 -3.60 6.82
CA ASN A 51 13.78 -2.59 7.28
C ASN A 51 12.76 -2.38 6.18
N VAL A 52 11.51 -2.74 6.45
CA VAL A 52 10.40 -2.60 5.48
C VAL A 52 9.46 -1.52 5.97
N THR A 53 9.12 -0.56 5.12
CA THR A 53 8.09 0.43 5.40
C THR A 53 6.99 0.37 4.35
N ALA A 54 5.76 0.54 4.81
CA ALA A 54 4.59 0.71 3.97
C ALA A 54 4.05 2.12 4.15
N HIS A 55 3.75 2.77 3.04
CA HIS A 55 3.10 4.06 3.03
C HIS A 55 1.80 4.00 2.23
N LEU A 56 0.76 4.66 2.75
CA LEU A 56 -0.56 4.73 2.15
C LEU A 56 -0.81 6.13 1.57
N GLY A 57 -1.20 6.17 0.29
CA GLY A 57 -1.72 7.38 -0.34
C GLY A 57 -3.10 7.72 0.19
N LEU A 58 -3.25 8.94 0.70
CA LEU A 58 -4.51 9.57 1.08
C LEU A 58 -4.83 10.71 0.10
N ALA A 59 -5.99 11.33 0.26
CA ALA A 59 -6.51 12.31 -0.70
C ALA A 59 -5.58 13.52 -0.93
N THR A 60 -4.79 13.89 0.07
CA THR A 60 -3.93 15.08 0.04
C THR A 60 -2.47 14.82 0.42
N THR A 61 -2.15 13.60 0.85
CA THR A 61 -0.83 13.29 1.40
C THR A 61 -0.56 11.79 1.36
N GLU A 62 0.67 11.42 1.70
CA GLU A 62 1.07 10.05 1.95
C GLU A 62 1.40 9.89 3.44
N VAL A 63 0.91 8.83 4.06
CA VAL A 63 1.14 8.55 5.48
C VAL A 63 1.87 7.23 5.66
N LEU A 64 2.70 7.14 6.70
CA LEU A 64 3.28 5.86 7.11
C LEU A 64 2.14 4.95 7.58
N LEU A 65 1.95 3.84 6.87
CA LEU A 65 0.97 2.82 7.23
C LEU A 65 1.52 1.89 8.29
N ALA A 66 2.72 1.36 8.07
CA ALA A 66 3.37 0.40 8.94
C ALA A 66 4.88 0.36 8.70
N SER A 67 5.62 -0.05 9.73
CA SER A 67 7.06 -0.26 9.66
C SER A 67 7.39 -1.59 10.34
N TRP A 68 8.23 -2.39 9.68
CA TRP A 68 8.74 -3.67 10.16
C TRP A 68 10.27 -3.59 10.18
N PRO A 69 10.88 -3.21 11.31
CA PRO A 69 12.33 -3.17 11.44
C PRO A 69 12.90 -4.59 11.56
N ALA A 70 14.06 -4.84 10.96
CA ALA A 70 14.76 -6.13 10.99
C ALA A 70 13.86 -7.35 10.64
N ALA A 71 12.98 -7.16 9.64
CA ALA A 71 12.11 -8.21 9.14
C ALA A 71 12.94 -9.34 8.49
N PRO A 72 12.52 -10.61 8.64
CA PRO A 72 13.23 -11.76 8.05
C PRO A 72 13.18 -11.75 6.52
N ASP A 73 13.93 -12.61 5.85
CA ASP A 73 13.94 -12.67 4.38
C ASP A 73 12.58 -13.04 3.76
N ASP A 74 11.72 -13.73 4.52
CA ASP A 74 10.34 -14.03 4.15
C ASP A 74 9.35 -12.92 4.57
N TRP A 75 9.83 -11.70 4.81
CA TRP A 75 9.02 -10.52 5.14
C TRP A 75 7.80 -10.28 4.22
N PRO A 76 7.74 -10.68 2.94
CA PRO A 76 6.50 -10.53 2.18
C PRO A 76 5.31 -11.24 2.84
N ARG A 77 5.54 -12.37 3.54
CA ARG A 77 4.51 -13.07 4.32
C ARG A 77 4.06 -12.27 5.55
N LEU A 78 4.98 -11.54 6.16
CA LEU A 78 4.72 -10.68 7.32
C LEU A 78 3.89 -9.44 6.95
N VAL A 79 4.21 -8.81 5.81
CA VAL A 79 3.60 -7.55 5.36
C VAL A 79 2.23 -7.77 4.72
N ARG A 80 2.05 -8.90 4.02
CA ARG A 80 0.87 -9.17 3.19
C ARG A 80 -0.48 -9.04 3.91
N PRO A 81 -0.69 -9.57 5.13
CA PRO A 81 -1.98 -9.46 5.82
C PRO A 81 -2.42 -8.00 6.02
N THR A 82 -1.51 -7.17 6.54
CA THR A 82 -1.77 -5.74 6.77
C THR A 82 -2.09 -5.02 5.46
N VAL A 83 -1.29 -5.25 4.42
CA VAL A 83 -1.51 -4.58 3.13
C VAL A 83 -2.82 -5.05 2.48
N TYR A 84 -3.18 -6.34 2.61
CA TYR A 84 -4.43 -6.87 2.09
C TYR A 84 -5.65 -6.24 2.77
N GLU A 85 -5.65 -6.19 4.10
CA GLU A 85 -6.74 -5.60 4.89
C GLU A 85 -6.92 -4.12 4.57
N VAL A 86 -5.84 -3.36 4.45
CA VAL A 86 -5.88 -1.92 4.17
C VAL A 86 -6.39 -1.66 2.75
N ILE A 87 -5.96 -2.44 1.75
CA ILE A 87 -6.51 -2.35 0.39
C ILE A 87 -8.02 -2.64 0.41
N GLY A 88 -8.45 -3.67 1.14
CA GLY A 88 -9.85 -4.01 1.31
C GLY A 88 -10.66 -2.88 1.95
N LEU A 89 -10.12 -2.28 3.02
CA LEU A 89 -10.74 -1.15 3.71
C LEU A 89 -10.85 0.08 2.81
N CYS A 90 -9.79 0.43 2.08
CA CYS A 90 -9.81 1.53 1.13
C CYS A 90 -10.83 1.30 0.00
N ALA A 91 -10.94 0.07 -0.50
CA ALA A 91 -11.95 -0.30 -1.50
C ALA A 91 -13.37 -0.15 -0.94
N ALA A 92 -13.63 -0.66 0.27
CA ALA A 92 -14.92 -0.53 0.94
C ALA A 92 -15.30 0.94 1.18
N LEU A 93 -14.34 1.76 1.63
CA LEU A 93 -14.53 3.19 1.83
C LEU A 93 -14.84 3.92 0.52
N SER A 94 -14.16 3.55 -0.57
CA SER A 94 -14.42 4.11 -1.90
C SER A 94 -15.84 3.81 -2.36
N VAL A 95 -16.31 2.57 -2.18
CA VAL A 95 -17.68 2.15 -2.50
C VAL A 95 -18.70 2.89 -1.63
N ALA A 96 -18.49 2.97 -0.32
CA ALA A 96 -19.38 3.67 0.60
C ALA A 96 -19.49 5.17 0.26
N THR A 97 -18.36 5.80 -0.05
CA THR A 97 -18.32 7.21 -0.48
C THR A 97 -19.08 7.42 -1.80
N ALA A 98 -18.92 6.52 -2.77
CA ALA A 98 -19.63 6.59 -4.03
C ALA A 98 -21.15 6.44 -3.84
N ALA A 99 -21.58 5.49 -3.00
CA ALA A 99 -22.99 5.29 -2.67
C ALA A 99 -23.59 6.51 -1.96
N LEU A 100 -22.87 7.09 -0.99
CA LEU A 100 -23.31 8.29 -0.29
C LEU A 100 -23.45 9.49 -1.23
N ASN A 101 -22.46 9.70 -2.11
CA ASN A 101 -22.50 10.78 -3.11
C ASN A 101 -23.67 10.61 -4.08
N LEU A 102 -23.99 9.37 -4.48
CA LEU A 102 -25.16 9.09 -5.31
C LEU A 102 -26.46 9.40 -4.57
N SER A 103 -26.60 8.95 -3.32
CA SER A 103 -27.78 9.23 -2.50
C SER A 103 -28.01 10.73 -2.32
N ASN A 104 -26.95 11.50 -2.07
CA ASN A 104 -27.04 12.96 -1.93
C ASN A 104 -27.55 13.61 -3.22
N ARG A 105 -27.02 13.22 -4.39
CA ARG A 105 -27.47 13.74 -5.68
C ARG A 105 -28.93 13.42 -5.98
N LEU A 106 -29.42 12.26 -5.55
CA LEU A 106 -30.82 11.86 -5.74
C LEU A 106 -31.78 12.60 -4.80
N ALA A 107 -31.33 13.02 -3.62
CA ALA A 107 -32.13 13.78 -2.67
C ALA A 107 -32.30 15.26 -3.06
N GLU A 108 -31.45 15.77 -3.95
CA GLU A 108 -31.51 17.13 -4.50
C GLU A 108 -32.44 17.26 -5.71
N LEU A 109 -33.01 16.14 -6.19
CA LEU A 109 -34.01 16.06 -7.27
C LEU A 109 -35.44 16.11 -6.71
#